data_AF-C6E2C6-F1
#
_entry.id   AF-C6E2C6-F1
#
_cell.length_a   1.000
_cell.length_b   1.000
_cell.length_c   1.000
_cell.angle_alpha   90.00
_cell.angle_beta   90.00
_cell.angle_gamma   90.00
#
_symmetry.space_group_name_H-M   'P 1'
#
loop_
_entity.id
_entity.type
_entity.pdbx_description
1 polymer ?
#
loop_
_entity_poly.entity_id
_entity_poly.type
_entity_poly.pdbx_seq_one_letter_code
_entity_poly.pdbx_strand_id
1 'polypeptide(L)'
;MIQLLRDRITATVAISFQQGSLGSTDHMSKTLAAVRRNFDNLGGPPVQGRTIADAVSSFRATGKLLSFSNAKYVCIGVSHELPDGWRLIEDEGIFSTLIDEVRLTALRPRLFLRCYQGLLYNYFNVYTKSSSESCAGNWLALNNFLKTDLKQVQQTAIPPTWLKMLTANENLLEDNPCRKYGNILAEGGQKEFRGICEAVGILSGSWLLEEAVFSQVEAICTYDDSPFAEKLDEMLLLLVGQGNVSYSKRLIVRCLAALAIRYSRCREHPDHSILRDTLIKHIGNPWLDKTAWDVSVNDEPARIMVDSWLKRHLIHAFFTLLSEDGATDQRRLDYWLRYYERINDLWFVLGRDARKNSSSDFVKIRALARDHLLYLDGGGASNNAFIMKIGDKYAVEFGLTGNACYIFNEDRLPFDPTRMQRTYNVTDLKSKSHGKQMIHSDGHQRWESIFDDYLSPRIGWRPGTPVQQPSHTRAHASYDRLSNQHVQPPKVNGPLSAEGYREVWQMAADRFYGMTDKRSSGGGLWVDAPNNIAFVSSILTKHGFNFRQDKGWYRE
;
A
#
# COMPACT_ATOMS: atom_id res chain seq x y z
N MET A 1 26.97 -51.54 -28.80
CA MET A 1 26.30 -50.34 -29.37
C MET A 1 25.07 -49.91 -28.57
N ILE A 2 24.08 -50.79 -28.36
CA ILE A 2 22.85 -50.48 -27.57
C ILE A 2 23.16 -50.08 -26.12
N GLN A 3 24.10 -50.75 -25.46
CA GLN A 3 24.52 -50.41 -24.10
C GLN A 3 25.14 -49.01 -24.02
N LEU A 4 26.02 -48.66 -24.97
CA LEU A 4 26.65 -47.35 -25.10
C LEU A 4 25.63 -46.21 -25.33
N LEU A 5 24.56 -46.52 -26.07
CA LEU A 5 23.43 -45.60 -26.32
C LEU A 5 22.59 -45.42 -25.05
N ARG A 6 22.32 -46.51 -24.32
CA ARG A 6 21.64 -46.49 -23.02
C ARG A 6 22.43 -45.66 -21.99
N ASP A 7 23.73 -45.89 -21.87
CA ASP A 7 24.60 -45.18 -20.93
C ASP A 7 24.64 -43.68 -21.26
N ARG A 8 24.70 -43.32 -22.54
CA ARG A 8 24.59 -41.91 -22.99
C ARG A 8 23.24 -41.29 -22.65
N ILE A 9 22.11 -41.97 -22.87
CA ILE A 9 20.79 -41.38 -22.58
C ILE A 9 20.58 -41.25 -21.07
N THR A 10 20.97 -42.26 -20.28
CA THR A 10 20.86 -42.21 -18.81
C THR A 10 21.73 -41.09 -18.22
N ALA A 11 22.95 -40.90 -18.73
CA ALA A 11 23.81 -39.79 -18.33
C ALA A 11 23.28 -38.41 -18.77
N THR A 12 22.50 -38.34 -19.86
CA THR A 12 22.02 -37.06 -20.41
C THR A 12 20.64 -36.64 -19.89
N VAL A 13 19.77 -37.59 -19.53
CA VAL A 13 18.36 -37.33 -19.22
C VAL A 13 17.98 -37.73 -17.79
N ALA A 14 18.89 -38.36 -17.04
CA ALA A 14 18.63 -38.90 -15.70
C ALA A 14 17.42 -39.85 -15.64
N ILE A 15 17.23 -40.66 -16.69
CA ILE A 15 16.20 -41.71 -16.75
C ILE A 15 16.88 -43.07 -16.85
N SER A 16 16.52 -43.99 -15.95
CA SER A 16 16.99 -45.38 -15.95
C SER A 16 16.15 -46.24 -16.90
N PHE A 17 16.80 -46.90 -17.86
CA PHE A 17 16.14 -47.84 -18.78
C PHE A 17 16.20 -49.26 -18.22
N GLN A 18 15.07 -49.97 -18.18
CA GLN A 18 15.07 -51.42 -17.92
C GLN A 18 15.72 -52.20 -19.07
N GLN A 19 16.40 -53.31 -18.76
CA GLN A 19 16.93 -54.24 -19.77
C GLN A 19 15.81 -54.73 -20.70
N GLY A 20 16.05 -54.75 -22.02
CA GLY A 20 15.05 -55.11 -23.04
C GLY A 20 14.19 -53.97 -23.62
N SER A 21 14.26 -52.74 -23.10
CA SER A 21 13.36 -51.63 -23.49
C SER A 21 13.70 -50.87 -24.80
N LEU A 22 14.93 -50.97 -25.31
CA LEU A 22 15.30 -50.33 -26.58
C LEU A 22 14.88 -51.22 -27.76
N GLY A 23 13.82 -50.79 -28.48
CA GLY A 23 13.31 -51.48 -29.67
C GLY A 23 11.78 -51.63 -29.73
N SER A 24 11.06 -51.41 -28.62
CA SER A 24 9.58 -51.44 -28.58
C SER A 24 9.00 -50.04 -28.80
N THR A 25 8.16 -49.89 -29.83
CA THR A 25 7.55 -48.62 -30.26
C THR A 25 6.75 -47.95 -29.14
N ASP A 26 6.02 -48.74 -28.34
CA ASP A 26 5.22 -48.25 -27.22
C ASP A 26 6.08 -47.79 -26.04
N HIS A 27 7.16 -48.52 -25.73
CA HIS A 27 8.09 -48.10 -24.69
C HIS A 27 8.90 -46.89 -25.11
N MET A 28 9.31 -46.78 -26.38
CA MET A 28 9.96 -45.59 -26.90
C MET A 28 9.02 -44.38 -26.90
N SER A 29 7.74 -44.56 -27.20
CA SER A 29 6.74 -43.48 -27.14
C SER A 29 6.47 -43.02 -25.71
N LYS A 30 6.31 -43.95 -24.75
CA LYS A 30 6.18 -43.62 -23.32
C LYS A 30 7.45 -42.97 -22.76
N THR A 31 8.62 -43.44 -23.18
CA THR A 31 9.90 -42.84 -22.79
C THR A 31 10.05 -41.45 -23.38
N LEU A 32 9.73 -41.25 -24.67
CA LEU A 32 9.73 -39.94 -25.31
C LEU A 32 8.78 -38.98 -24.61
N ALA A 33 7.59 -39.45 -24.18
CA ALA A 33 6.65 -38.66 -23.40
C ALA A 33 7.21 -38.31 -22.00
N ALA A 34 7.88 -39.24 -21.32
CA ALA A 34 8.55 -38.98 -20.04
C ALA A 34 9.74 -38.01 -20.17
N VAL A 35 10.52 -38.15 -21.23
CA VAL A 35 11.61 -37.25 -21.60
C VAL A 35 11.04 -35.85 -21.88
N ARG A 36 10.02 -35.74 -22.74
CA ARG A 36 9.34 -34.48 -23.05
C ARG A 36 8.80 -33.83 -21.78
N ARG A 37 8.14 -34.57 -20.89
CA ARG A 37 7.71 -34.04 -19.58
C ARG A 37 8.88 -33.51 -18.73
N ASN A 38 10.03 -34.18 -18.70
CA ASN A 38 11.19 -33.70 -17.95
C ASN A 38 11.86 -32.45 -18.55
N PHE A 39 11.74 -32.25 -19.86
CA PHE A 39 12.21 -31.07 -20.58
C PHE A 39 11.20 -29.91 -20.53
N ASP A 40 9.90 -30.21 -20.53
CA ASP A 40 8.81 -29.23 -20.52
C ASP A 40 8.42 -28.78 -19.10
N ASN A 41 8.60 -29.61 -18.07
CA ASN A 41 8.29 -29.23 -16.69
C ASN A 41 9.37 -28.31 -16.10
N LEU A 42 9.04 -27.03 -15.96
CA LEU A 42 9.72 -26.08 -15.07
C LEU A 42 9.52 -26.42 -13.58
N GLY A 43 8.42 -27.10 -13.24
CA GLY A 43 8.08 -27.57 -11.91
C GLY A 43 7.90 -29.08 -11.85
N GLY A 44 8.96 -29.86 -12.11
CA GLY A 44 8.96 -31.28 -11.73
C GLY A 44 8.59 -31.45 -10.25
N PRO A 45 8.18 -32.66 -9.79
CA PRO A 45 7.73 -32.88 -8.42
C PRO A 45 8.71 -32.24 -7.41
N PRO A 46 8.21 -31.65 -6.30
CA PRO A 46 8.99 -30.82 -5.41
C PRO A 46 10.27 -31.55 -5.04
N VAL A 47 11.38 -31.01 -5.57
CA VAL A 47 12.70 -31.50 -5.25
C VAL A 47 12.89 -31.21 -3.78
N GLN A 48 13.21 -32.24 -2.99
CA GLN A 48 13.33 -32.09 -1.54
C GLN A 48 14.24 -30.91 -1.21
N GLY A 49 13.78 -29.97 -0.37
CA GLY A 49 14.51 -28.73 -0.06
C GLY A 49 15.95 -28.98 0.37
N ARG A 50 16.20 -30.11 1.06
CA ARG A 50 17.55 -30.58 1.41
C ARG A 50 18.48 -30.71 0.21
N THR A 51 18.03 -31.25 -0.92
CA THR A 51 18.86 -31.40 -2.13
C THR A 51 19.16 -30.08 -2.83
N ILE A 52 18.29 -29.07 -2.70
CA ILE A 52 18.56 -27.70 -3.17
C ILE A 52 19.59 -27.05 -2.25
N ALA A 53 19.37 -27.12 -0.93
CA ALA A 53 20.29 -26.61 0.07
C ALA A 53 21.70 -27.22 -0.05
N ASP A 54 21.80 -28.54 -0.28
CA ASP A 54 23.08 -29.23 -0.50
C ASP A 54 23.79 -28.73 -1.77
N ALA A 55 23.05 -28.53 -2.86
CA ALA A 55 23.61 -28.04 -4.11
C ALA A 55 24.11 -26.59 -4.00
N VAL A 56 23.31 -25.72 -3.38
CA VAL A 56 23.65 -24.31 -3.12
C VAL A 56 24.83 -24.20 -2.16
N SER A 57 24.86 -25.01 -1.09
CA SER A 57 25.99 -25.06 -0.14
C SER A 57 27.28 -25.53 -0.81
N SER A 58 27.18 -26.55 -1.68
CA SER A 58 28.30 -27.04 -2.47
C SER A 58 28.84 -25.97 -3.43
N PHE A 59 27.95 -25.21 -4.07
CA PHE A 59 28.35 -24.09 -4.92
C PHE A 59 29.00 -22.96 -4.12
N ARG A 60 28.44 -22.59 -2.96
CA ARG A 60 29.02 -21.59 -2.05
C ARG A 60 30.46 -21.95 -1.65
N ALA A 61 30.75 -23.23 -1.42
CA ALA A 61 32.07 -23.69 -1.03
C ALA A 61 33.08 -23.76 -2.19
N THR A 62 32.62 -24.02 -3.42
CA THR A 62 33.51 -24.37 -4.55
C THR A 62 33.53 -23.36 -5.68
N GLY A 63 32.49 -22.54 -5.82
CA GLY A 63 32.27 -21.64 -6.95
C GLY A 63 32.08 -22.36 -8.29
N LYS A 64 31.78 -23.68 -8.30
CA LYS A 64 31.72 -24.48 -9.53
C LYS A 64 30.44 -25.29 -9.67
N LEU A 65 29.97 -25.40 -10.91
CA LEU A 65 28.83 -26.25 -11.27
C LEU A 65 29.30 -27.70 -11.51
N LEU A 66 29.22 -28.54 -10.47
CA LEU A 66 29.89 -29.85 -10.41
C LEU A 66 29.25 -30.92 -11.31
N SER A 67 27.95 -30.85 -11.54
CA SER A 67 27.22 -31.84 -12.36
C SER A 67 25.98 -31.23 -13.00
N PHE A 68 25.37 -31.95 -13.95
CA PHE A 68 24.13 -31.50 -14.59
C PHE A 68 22.98 -31.29 -13.59
N SER A 69 22.86 -32.21 -12.62
CA SER A 69 21.84 -32.14 -11.56
C SER A 69 22.14 -31.01 -10.58
N ASN A 70 23.40 -30.88 -10.16
CA ASN A 70 23.85 -29.81 -9.28
C ASN A 70 23.62 -28.44 -9.91
N ALA A 71 24.01 -28.25 -11.17
CA ALA A 71 23.83 -26.98 -11.89
C ALA A 71 22.36 -26.54 -11.93
N LYS A 72 21.45 -27.47 -12.24
CA LYS A 72 20.00 -27.23 -12.20
C LYS A 72 19.56 -26.75 -10.81
N TYR A 73 19.97 -27.44 -9.74
CA TYR A 73 19.50 -27.14 -8.39
C TYR A 73 20.10 -25.87 -7.81
N VAL A 74 21.34 -25.53 -8.15
CA VAL A 74 21.93 -24.22 -7.83
C VAL A 74 21.11 -23.11 -8.50
N CYS A 75 20.80 -23.24 -9.79
CA CYS A 75 20.01 -22.24 -10.52
C CYS A 75 18.58 -22.08 -9.98
N ILE A 76 17.92 -23.17 -9.59
CA ILE A 76 16.59 -23.11 -8.94
C ILE A 76 16.69 -22.50 -7.53
N GLY A 77 17.79 -22.80 -6.83
CA GLY A 77 18.02 -22.44 -5.43
C GLY A 77 18.66 -21.06 -5.20
N VAL A 78 18.76 -20.21 -6.21
CA VAL A 78 19.40 -18.88 -6.10
C VAL A 78 18.83 -18.03 -4.96
N SER A 79 17.51 -18.06 -4.80
CA SER A 79 16.79 -17.36 -3.72
C SER A 79 16.47 -18.25 -2.52
N HIS A 80 17.00 -19.49 -2.46
CA HIS A 80 16.73 -20.42 -1.37
C HIS A 80 17.56 -20.05 -0.13
N GLU A 81 16.88 -19.98 1.02
CA GLU A 81 17.52 -19.69 2.31
C GLU A 81 18.14 -20.96 2.89
N LEU A 82 19.43 -20.89 3.19
CA LEU A 82 20.14 -21.94 3.91
C LEU A 82 19.85 -21.87 5.42
N PRO A 83 20.15 -22.93 6.21
CA PRO A 83 19.88 -22.95 7.65
C PRO A 83 20.54 -21.83 8.46
N ASP A 84 21.61 -21.21 7.95
CA ASP A 84 22.29 -20.06 8.54
C ASP A 84 21.69 -18.71 8.13
N GLY A 85 20.57 -18.71 7.41
CA GLY A 85 19.90 -17.51 6.88
C GLY A 85 20.51 -16.96 5.60
N TRP A 86 21.57 -17.59 5.05
CA TRP A 86 22.24 -17.09 3.85
C TRP A 86 21.47 -17.44 2.57
N ARG A 87 21.47 -16.52 1.60
CA ARG A 87 20.90 -16.69 0.26
C ARG A 87 21.94 -16.32 -0.80
N LEU A 88 22.03 -17.12 -1.86
CA LEU A 88 23.00 -16.87 -2.95
C LEU A 88 22.74 -15.52 -3.63
N ILE A 89 21.47 -15.18 -3.89
CA ILE A 89 21.09 -13.91 -4.52
C ILE A 89 21.49 -12.67 -3.70
N GLU A 90 21.75 -12.80 -2.40
CA GLU A 90 22.15 -11.68 -1.53
C GLU A 90 23.67 -11.48 -1.51
N ASP A 91 24.45 -12.43 -2.03
CA ASP A 91 25.92 -12.39 -2.09
C ASP A 91 26.38 -11.99 -3.51
N GLU A 92 26.78 -10.73 -3.69
CA GLU A 92 27.18 -10.17 -4.99
C GLU A 92 28.36 -10.93 -5.65
N GLY A 93 29.35 -11.35 -4.85
CA GLY A 93 30.51 -12.09 -5.35
C GLY A 93 30.14 -13.48 -5.84
N ILE A 94 29.38 -14.23 -5.04
CA ILE A 94 28.98 -15.60 -5.39
C ILE A 94 27.91 -15.60 -6.49
N PHE A 95 27.00 -14.62 -6.50
CA PHE A 95 26.00 -14.50 -7.56
C PHE A 95 26.64 -14.17 -8.92
N SER A 96 27.58 -13.24 -8.99
CA SER A 96 28.30 -12.96 -10.24
C SER A 96 29.05 -14.20 -10.75
N THR A 97 29.71 -14.93 -9.83
CA THR A 97 30.38 -16.20 -10.13
C THR A 97 29.42 -17.24 -10.71
N LEU A 98 28.18 -17.32 -10.21
CA LEU A 98 27.16 -18.22 -10.75
C LEU A 98 26.81 -17.85 -12.19
N ILE A 99 26.55 -16.58 -12.47
CA ILE A 99 26.18 -16.14 -13.82
C ILE A 99 27.32 -16.42 -14.82
N ASP A 100 28.57 -16.19 -14.42
CA ASP A 100 29.75 -16.49 -15.24
C ASP A 100 29.90 -17.99 -15.49
N GLU A 101 29.79 -18.83 -14.45
CA GLU A 101 29.81 -20.29 -14.60
C GLU A 101 28.69 -20.80 -15.52
N VAL A 102 27.48 -20.24 -15.40
CA VAL A 102 26.36 -20.58 -16.30
C VAL A 102 26.70 -20.20 -17.74
N ARG A 103 27.26 -19.00 -17.99
CA ARG A 103 27.71 -18.59 -19.33
C ARG A 103 28.80 -19.50 -19.89
N LEU A 104 29.73 -19.99 -19.06
CA LEU A 104 30.72 -20.98 -19.49
C LEU A 104 30.09 -22.30 -19.96
N THR A 105 28.87 -22.63 -19.50
CA THR A 105 28.12 -23.79 -20.00
C THR A 105 27.56 -23.62 -21.41
N ALA A 106 27.66 -22.44 -22.03
CA ALA A 106 27.26 -22.12 -23.40
C ALA A 106 27.70 -23.17 -24.45
N LEU A 107 28.92 -23.68 -24.30
CA LEU A 107 29.51 -24.70 -25.19
C LEU A 107 28.80 -26.07 -25.08
N ARG A 108 27.93 -26.24 -24.09
CA ARG A 108 27.11 -27.44 -23.83
C ARG A 108 25.63 -27.04 -23.85
N PRO A 109 24.99 -26.91 -25.04
CA PRO A 109 23.66 -26.30 -25.18
C PRO A 109 22.57 -26.90 -24.27
N ARG A 110 22.60 -28.21 -24.03
CA ARG A 110 21.65 -28.89 -23.14
C ARG A 110 21.79 -28.49 -21.67
N LEU A 111 23.03 -28.30 -21.21
CA LEU A 111 23.30 -27.87 -19.84
C LEU A 111 22.95 -26.39 -19.67
N PHE A 112 23.33 -25.56 -20.65
CA PHE A 112 22.97 -24.14 -20.66
C PHE A 112 21.45 -23.93 -20.61
N LEU A 113 20.70 -24.63 -21.47
CA LEU A 113 19.23 -24.60 -21.47
C LEU A 113 18.64 -24.98 -20.11
N ARG A 114 19.24 -25.96 -19.41
CA ARG A 114 18.77 -26.40 -18.09
C ARG A 114 19.09 -25.40 -16.98
N CYS A 115 20.25 -24.77 -17.02
CA CYS A 115 20.61 -23.70 -16.10
C CYS A 115 19.69 -22.49 -16.29
N TYR A 116 19.51 -22.06 -17.55
CA TYR A 116 18.58 -21.00 -17.92
C TYR A 116 17.16 -21.30 -17.43
N GLN A 117 16.66 -22.53 -17.64
CA GLN A 117 15.35 -22.95 -17.16
C GLN A 117 15.23 -22.85 -15.62
N GLY A 118 16.27 -23.24 -14.87
CA GLY A 118 16.28 -23.14 -13.41
C GLY A 118 16.28 -21.69 -12.92
N LEU A 119 17.07 -20.84 -13.56
CA LEU A 119 17.13 -19.40 -13.29
C LEU A 119 15.81 -18.70 -13.60
N LEU A 120 15.19 -19.03 -14.74
CA LEU A 120 13.87 -18.54 -15.13
C LEU A 120 12.79 -18.92 -14.11
N TYR A 121 12.80 -20.17 -13.66
CA TYR A 121 11.89 -20.64 -12.62
C TYR A 121 12.08 -19.86 -11.31
N ASN A 122 13.33 -19.63 -10.89
CA ASN A 122 13.62 -18.86 -9.68
C ASN A 122 13.10 -17.42 -9.82
N TYR A 123 13.39 -16.77 -10.95
CA TYR A 123 13.01 -15.40 -11.27
C TYR A 123 11.49 -15.16 -11.15
N PHE A 124 10.67 -16.05 -11.73
CA PHE A 124 9.22 -15.89 -11.68
C PHE A 124 8.59 -16.37 -10.37
N ASN A 125 9.06 -17.48 -9.78
CA ASN A 125 8.26 -18.22 -8.81
C ASN A 125 8.79 -18.21 -7.37
N VAL A 126 10.10 -18.00 -7.19
CA VAL A 126 10.74 -18.18 -5.87
C VAL A 126 11.17 -16.83 -5.29
N TYR A 127 11.48 -15.86 -6.15
CA TYR A 127 11.93 -14.55 -5.69
C TYR A 127 10.94 -13.95 -4.68
N THR A 128 11.45 -13.71 -3.48
CA THR A 128 10.80 -12.90 -2.46
C THR A 128 11.59 -11.61 -2.38
N LYS A 129 10.90 -10.48 -2.52
CA LYS A 129 11.54 -9.16 -2.53
C LYS A 129 12.19 -8.91 -1.16
N SER A 130 13.49 -9.18 -1.06
CA SER A 130 14.31 -8.87 0.11
C SER A 130 14.52 -7.36 0.19
N SER A 131 14.71 -6.83 1.40
CA SER A 131 15.02 -5.41 1.64
C SER A 131 16.49 -5.07 1.37
N SER A 132 17.34 -6.07 1.08
CA SER A 132 18.76 -5.82 0.79
C SER A 132 18.96 -5.26 -0.62
N GLU A 133 19.79 -4.23 -0.72
CA GLU A 133 20.16 -3.59 -1.98
C GLU A 133 20.84 -4.58 -2.94
N SER A 134 21.70 -5.45 -2.42
CA SER A 134 22.37 -6.51 -3.19
C SER A 134 21.39 -7.50 -3.82
N CYS A 135 20.30 -7.88 -3.13
CA CYS A 135 19.28 -8.76 -3.69
C CYS A 135 18.53 -8.09 -4.85
N ALA A 136 18.16 -6.81 -4.67
CA ALA A 136 17.48 -6.05 -5.72
C ALA A 136 18.37 -5.88 -6.96
N GLY A 137 19.66 -5.56 -6.77
CA GLY A 137 20.65 -5.46 -7.84
C GLY A 137 20.86 -6.79 -8.57
N ASN A 138 21.06 -7.89 -7.83
CA ASN A 138 21.27 -9.22 -8.40
C ASN A 138 20.01 -9.76 -9.10
N TRP A 139 18.82 -9.44 -8.61
CA TRP A 139 17.57 -9.78 -9.29
C TRP A 139 17.43 -9.05 -10.63
N LEU A 140 17.82 -7.76 -10.69
CA LEU A 140 17.87 -7.02 -11.96
C LEU A 140 18.93 -7.60 -12.91
N ALA A 141 20.10 -7.98 -12.37
CA ALA A 141 21.14 -8.66 -13.14
C ALA A 141 20.67 -10.03 -13.68
N LEU A 142 19.88 -10.78 -12.89
CA LEU A 142 19.24 -12.02 -13.32
C LEU A 142 18.25 -11.77 -14.47
N ASN A 143 17.39 -10.76 -14.35
CA ASN A 143 16.47 -10.39 -15.43
C ASN A 143 17.23 -10.04 -16.71
N ASN A 144 18.27 -9.19 -16.58
CA ASN A 144 19.12 -8.81 -17.71
C ASN A 144 19.79 -10.03 -18.36
N PHE A 145 20.34 -10.95 -17.57
CA PHE A 145 20.89 -12.21 -18.07
C PHE A 145 19.84 -13.02 -18.84
N LEU A 146 18.65 -13.23 -18.26
CA LEU A 146 17.58 -13.98 -18.93
C LEU A 146 17.20 -13.33 -20.26
N LYS A 147 17.05 -12.01 -20.28
CA LYS A 147 16.72 -11.25 -21.49
C LYS A 147 17.84 -11.31 -22.55
N THR A 148 19.10 -11.11 -22.19
CA THR A 148 20.22 -11.09 -23.14
C THR A 148 20.51 -12.46 -23.72
N ASP A 149 20.44 -13.49 -22.89
CA ASP A 149 20.85 -14.84 -23.23
C ASP A 149 19.69 -15.69 -23.80
N LEU A 150 18.46 -15.14 -23.88
CA LEU A 150 17.31 -15.80 -24.51
C LEU A 150 17.61 -16.25 -25.96
N LYS A 151 18.27 -15.38 -26.74
CA LYS A 151 18.65 -15.69 -28.14
C LYS A 151 19.54 -16.92 -28.26
N GLN A 152 20.37 -17.19 -27.25
CA GLN A 152 21.25 -18.34 -27.26
C GLN A 152 20.49 -19.63 -26.96
N VAL A 153 19.56 -19.63 -25.99
CA VAL A 153 18.72 -20.83 -25.74
C VAL A 153 17.77 -21.13 -26.89
N GLN A 154 17.31 -20.11 -27.63
CA GLN A 154 16.48 -20.26 -28.83
C GLN A 154 17.15 -21.05 -29.96
N GLN A 155 18.49 -21.10 -30.01
CA GLN A 155 19.25 -21.86 -31.01
C GLN A 155 19.20 -23.38 -30.79
N THR A 156 18.51 -23.85 -29.75
CA THR A 156 18.35 -25.28 -29.49
C THR A 156 17.58 -25.96 -30.62
N ALA A 157 18.16 -27.02 -31.21
CA ALA A 157 17.58 -27.73 -32.37
C ALA A 157 16.14 -28.24 -32.16
N ILE A 158 15.77 -28.59 -30.92
CA ILE A 158 14.41 -29.00 -30.56
C ILE A 158 13.99 -28.18 -29.34
N PRO A 159 13.37 -27.00 -29.53
CA PRO A 159 12.99 -26.15 -28.42
C PRO A 159 11.81 -26.77 -27.64
N PRO A 160 11.90 -26.86 -26.30
CA PRO A 160 10.81 -27.33 -25.46
C PRO A 160 9.61 -26.38 -25.52
N THR A 161 8.44 -26.86 -25.10
CA THR A 161 7.16 -26.14 -25.19
C THR A 161 7.21 -24.81 -24.44
N TRP A 162 7.77 -24.79 -23.22
CA TRP A 162 7.92 -23.55 -22.44
C TRP A 162 8.79 -22.51 -23.15
N LEU A 163 9.85 -22.94 -23.86
CA LEU A 163 10.76 -22.01 -24.55
C LEU A 163 10.07 -21.42 -25.78
N LYS A 164 9.28 -22.21 -26.51
CA LYS A 164 8.44 -21.70 -27.60
C LYS A 164 7.44 -20.67 -27.09
N MET A 165 6.79 -20.97 -25.97
CA MET A 165 5.82 -20.06 -25.36
C MET A 165 6.45 -18.78 -24.83
N LEU A 166 7.62 -18.88 -24.20
CA LEU A 166 8.41 -17.72 -23.77
C LEU A 166 8.87 -16.88 -24.97
N THR A 167 9.31 -17.52 -26.06
CA THR A 167 9.71 -16.84 -27.30
C THR A 167 8.53 -16.14 -28.00
N ALA A 168 7.31 -16.67 -27.90
CA ALA A 168 6.12 -15.99 -28.38
C ALA A 168 5.70 -14.80 -27.48
N ASN A 169 6.26 -14.72 -26.27
CA ASN A 169 5.90 -13.78 -25.22
C ASN A 169 7.16 -13.19 -24.55
N GLU A 170 8.15 -12.77 -25.35
CA GLU A 170 9.43 -12.24 -24.84
C GLU A 170 9.23 -11.02 -23.93
N ASN A 171 8.10 -10.32 -24.10
CA ASN A 171 7.68 -9.23 -23.23
C ASN A 171 7.69 -9.62 -21.75
N LEU A 172 7.50 -10.89 -21.38
CA LEU A 172 7.54 -11.34 -19.99
C LEU A 172 8.87 -11.10 -19.27
N LEU A 173 9.96 -10.83 -19.99
CA LEU A 173 11.29 -10.50 -19.45
C LEU A 173 11.62 -8.99 -19.58
N GLU A 174 10.69 -8.19 -20.09
CA GLU A 174 10.84 -6.75 -20.24
C GLU A 174 10.42 -6.00 -18.97
N ASP A 175 10.69 -4.69 -18.91
CA ASP A 175 10.40 -3.86 -17.73
C ASP A 175 8.89 -3.79 -17.39
N ASN A 176 8.02 -3.94 -18.40
CA ASN A 176 6.57 -3.92 -18.26
C ASN A 176 5.96 -5.22 -18.80
N PRO A 177 6.12 -6.33 -18.07
CA PRO A 177 5.96 -7.66 -18.67
C PRO A 177 4.53 -8.00 -19.04
N CYS A 178 3.57 -7.41 -18.32
CA CYS A 178 2.15 -7.67 -18.52
C CYS A 178 1.41 -6.60 -19.35
N ARG A 179 2.09 -5.52 -19.75
CA ARG A 179 1.45 -4.37 -20.44
C ARG A 179 0.70 -4.78 -21.70
N LYS A 180 1.24 -5.71 -22.48
CA LYS A 180 0.62 -6.26 -23.70
C LYS A 180 -0.73 -6.93 -23.42
N TYR A 181 -0.92 -7.51 -22.23
CA TYR A 181 -2.13 -8.27 -21.88
C TYR A 181 -3.18 -7.41 -21.17
N GLY A 182 -2.91 -6.15 -20.84
CA GLY A 182 -3.81 -5.30 -20.05
C GLY A 182 -5.23 -5.24 -20.59
N ASN A 183 -5.39 -4.96 -21.90
CA ASN A 183 -6.72 -4.89 -22.55
C ASN A 183 -7.42 -6.25 -22.56
N ILE A 184 -6.69 -7.32 -22.92
CA ILE A 184 -7.24 -8.69 -22.92
C ILE A 184 -7.72 -9.08 -21.52
N LEU A 185 -6.98 -8.72 -20.48
CA LEU A 185 -7.36 -8.95 -19.09
C LEU A 185 -8.58 -8.12 -18.68
N ALA A 186 -8.66 -6.86 -19.13
CA ALA A 186 -9.81 -5.98 -18.89
C ALA A 186 -11.11 -6.51 -19.53
N GLU A 187 -10.99 -7.26 -20.62
CA GLU A 187 -12.11 -7.87 -21.36
C GLU A 187 -12.47 -9.30 -20.89
N GLY A 188 -11.82 -9.82 -19.84
CA GLY A 188 -12.13 -11.16 -19.30
C GLY A 188 -11.21 -12.29 -19.79
N GLY A 189 -10.06 -11.96 -20.37
CA GLY A 189 -9.06 -12.91 -20.87
C GLY A 189 -8.18 -13.59 -19.81
N GLN A 190 -8.64 -13.70 -18.55
CA GLN A 190 -7.82 -14.27 -17.46
C GLN A 190 -7.43 -15.73 -17.72
N LYS A 191 -8.30 -16.51 -18.40
CA LYS A 191 -8.01 -17.92 -18.75
C LYS A 191 -6.90 -18.03 -19.79
N GLU A 192 -6.90 -17.16 -20.79
CA GLU A 192 -5.88 -17.16 -21.84
C GLU A 192 -4.51 -16.80 -21.26
N PHE A 193 -4.44 -15.72 -20.48
CA PHE A 193 -3.20 -15.31 -19.82
C PHE A 193 -2.69 -16.40 -18.85
N ARG A 194 -3.59 -17.05 -18.10
CA ARG A 194 -3.22 -18.17 -17.24
C ARG A 194 -2.64 -19.34 -18.04
N GLY A 195 -3.19 -19.65 -19.21
CA GLY A 195 -2.64 -20.67 -20.11
C GLY A 195 -1.22 -20.35 -20.59
N ILE A 196 -0.92 -19.06 -20.87
CA ILE A 196 0.44 -18.62 -21.19
C ILE A 196 1.37 -18.84 -20.00
N CYS A 197 0.96 -18.39 -18.80
CA CYS A 197 1.73 -18.57 -17.57
C CYS A 197 2.02 -20.04 -17.28
N GLU A 198 1.01 -20.91 -17.33
CA GLU A 198 1.16 -22.35 -17.10
C GLU A 198 2.12 -23.00 -18.10
N ALA A 199 2.01 -22.64 -19.39
CA ALA A 199 2.88 -23.18 -20.43
C ALA A 199 4.33 -22.70 -20.30
N VAL A 200 4.54 -21.47 -19.80
CA VAL A 200 5.86 -20.92 -19.44
C VAL A 200 6.29 -21.35 -18.03
N GLY A 201 5.50 -22.11 -17.27
CA GLY A 201 5.85 -22.61 -15.94
C GLY A 201 5.85 -21.56 -14.81
N ILE A 202 5.04 -20.51 -14.95
CA ILE A 202 4.77 -19.50 -13.94
C ILE A 202 3.65 -19.97 -13.02
N LEU A 203 3.89 -19.97 -11.72
CA LEU A 203 2.97 -20.47 -10.68
C LEU A 203 2.01 -19.39 -10.19
N SER A 204 0.92 -19.82 -9.54
CA SER A 204 -0.12 -18.94 -8.98
C SER A 204 0.37 -17.95 -7.90
N GLY A 205 1.55 -18.18 -7.32
CA GLY A 205 2.18 -17.28 -6.35
C GLY A 205 3.21 -16.32 -6.95
N SER A 206 3.37 -16.31 -8.28
CA SER A 206 4.36 -15.46 -8.94
C SER A 206 4.02 -13.97 -8.84
N TRP A 207 5.05 -13.14 -8.66
CA TRP A 207 4.93 -11.68 -8.71
C TRP A 207 4.35 -11.16 -10.04
N LEU A 208 4.52 -11.92 -11.13
CA LEU A 208 4.03 -11.57 -12.45
C LEU A 208 2.48 -11.49 -12.48
N LEU A 209 1.80 -12.29 -11.67
CA LEU A 209 0.35 -12.26 -11.58
C LEU A 209 -0.16 -10.99 -10.91
N GLU A 210 0.55 -10.47 -9.92
CA GLU A 210 0.26 -9.14 -9.36
C GLU A 210 0.49 -8.06 -10.41
N GLU A 211 1.56 -8.16 -11.21
CA GLU A 211 1.82 -7.19 -12.28
C GLU A 211 0.78 -7.27 -13.42
N ALA A 212 0.20 -8.46 -13.67
CA ALA A 212 -0.91 -8.63 -14.60
C ALA A 212 -2.17 -7.91 -14.13
N VAL A 213 -2.51 -8.02 -12.85
CA VAL A 213 -3.63 -7.27 -12.25
C VAL A 213 -3.39 -5.76 -12.35
N PHE A 214 -2.16 -5.30 -12.10
CA PHE A 214 -1.83 -3.88 -12.26
C PHE A 214 -1.95 -3.43 -13.73
N SER A 215 -1.44 -4.21 -14.69
CA SER A 215 -1.58 -3.92 -16.13
C SER A 215 -3.04 -3.89 -16.58
N GLN A 216 -3.91 -4.71 -15.99
CA GLN A 216 -5.36 -4.66 -16.22
C GLN A 216 -5.95 -3.32 -15.73
N VAL A 217 -5.56 -2.87 -14.53
CA VAL A 217 -6.00 -1.56 -14.00
C VAL A 217 -5.52 -0.42 -14.88
N GLU A 218 -4.26 -0.44 -15.32
CA GLU A 218 -3.73 0.58 -16.23
C GLU A 218 -4.50 0.64 -17.55
N ALA A 219 -4.82 -0.52 -18.14
CA ALA A 219 -5.65 -0.61 -19.34
C ALA A 219 -7.04 -0.01 -19.13
N ILE A 220 -7.74 -0.39 -18.05
CA ILE A 220 -9.05 0.17 -17.70
C ILE A 220 -8.97 1.69 -17.50
N CYS A 221 -7.87 2.21 -16.95
CA CYS A 221 -7.66 3.64 -16.78
C CYS A 221 -7.52 4.41 -18.11
N THR A 222 -7.31 3.73 -19.25
CA THR A 222 -7.29 4.38 -20.57
C THR A 222 -8.65 4.52 -21.22
N TYR A 223 -9.70 3.91 -20.65
CA TYR A 223 -11.05 3.98 -21.20
C TYR A 223 -11.66 5.37 -21.00
N ASP A 224 -12.68 5.69 -21.81
CA ASP A 224 -13.56 6.84 -21.57
C ASP A 224 -14.38 6.66 -20.29
N ASP A 225 -14.99 7.74 -19.80
CA ASP A 225 -15.58 7.81 -18.44
C ASP A 225 -16.65 6.75 -18.17
N SER A 226 -17.57 6.50 -19.11
CA SER A 226 -18.67 5.54 -18.90
C SER A 226 -18.16 4.09 -18.85
N PRO A 227 -17.38 3.58 -19.81
CA PRO A 227 -16.80 2.24 -19.72
C PRO A 227 -15.84 2.06 -18.52
N PHE A 228 -15.12 3.12 -18.15
CA PHE A 228 -14.28 3.11 -16.94
C PHE A 228 -15.13 2.92 -15.68
N ALA A 229 -16.22 3.67 -15.53
CA ALA A 229 -17.11 3.59 -14.37
C ALA A 229 -17.74 2.20 -14.22
N GLU A 230 -18.15 1.56 -15.33
CA GLU A 230 -18.67 0.18 -15.31
C GLU A 230 -17.63 -0.83 -14.82
N LYS A 231 -16.36 -0.66 -15.20
CA LYS A 231 -15.26 -1.55 -14.79
C LYS A 231 -14.70 -1.26 -13.41
N LEU A 232 -14.89 -0.06 -12.88
CA LEU A 232 -14.39 0.34 -11.58
C LEU A 232 -14.90 -0.56 -10.45
N ASP A 233 -16.21 -0.82 -10.41
CA ASP A 233 -16.82 -1.66 -9.37
C ASP A 233 -16.31 -3.10 -9.41
N GLU A 234 -16.21 -3.70 -10.61
CA GLU A 234 -15.62 -5.03 -10.80
C GLU A 234 -14.19 -5.09 -10.24
N MET A 235 -13.38 -4.06 -10.50
CA MET A 235 -12.01 -3.98 -10.02
C MET A 235 -11.91 -3.77 -8.51
N LEU A 236 -12.78 -2.95 -7.92
CA LEU A 236 -12.81 -2.75 -6.47
C LEU A 236 -13.18 -4.04 -5.74
N LEU A 237 -14.17 -4.80 -6.25
CA LEU A 237 -14.55 -6.10 -5.69
C LEU A 237 -13.41 -7.12 -5.76
N LEU A 238 -12.66 -7.12 -6.87
CA LEU A 238 -11.48 -7.97 -7.03
C LEU A 238 -10.39 -7.62 -6.02
N LEU A 239 -10.09 -6.32 -5.83
CA LEU A 239 -9.04 -5.85 -4.92
C LEU A 239 -9.38 -6.03 -3.43
N VAL A 240 -10.67 -5.93 -3.07
CA VAL A 240 -11.16 -6.09 -1.69
C VAL A 240 -11.23 -7.57 -1.26
N GLY A 241 -11.05 -8.52 -2.18
CA GLY A 241 -10.86 -9.93 -1.87
C GLY A 241 -12.16 -10.71 -1.69
N GLN A 242 -13.20 -10.42 -2.49
CA GLN A 242 -14.38 -11.28 -2.54
C GLN A 242 -14.13 -12.64 -3.25
N GLY A 243 -12.92 -12.88 -3.77
CA GLY A 243 -12.44 -14.21 -4.17
C GLY A 243 -11.44 -14.75 -3.15
N ASN A 244 -11.23 -16.07 -3.12
CA ASN A 244 -10.24 -16.77 -2.26
C ASN A 244 -8.76 -16.39 -2.55
N VAL A 245 -8.48 -15.20 -3.07
CA VAL A 245 -7.18 -14.68 -3.48
C VAL A 245 -6.92 -13.38 -2.72
N SER A 246 -5.84 -13.37 -1.93
CA SER A 246 -5.38 -12.18 -1.21
C SER A 246 -4.18 -11.58 -1.94
N TYR A 247 -4.25 -10.29 -2.26
CA TYR A 247 -3.18 -9.56 -2.93
C TYR A 247 -2.25 -8.85 -1.94
N SER A 248 -1.01 -8.59 -2.34
CA SER A 248 -0.09 -7.80 -1.52
C SER A 248 -0.65 -6.39 -1.27
N LYS A 249 -0.41 -5.85 -0.06
CA LYS A 249 -0.79 -4.47 0.30
C LYS A 249 -0.25 -3.45 -0.71
N ARG A 250 0.97 -3.69 -1.21
CA ARG A 250 1.62 -2.86 -2.22
C ARG A 250 0.83 -2.83 -3.54
N LEU A 251 0.37 -3.98 -4.04
CA LEU A 251 -0.45 -4.04 -5.25
C LEU A 251 -1.75 -3.28 -5.05
N ILE A 252 -2.46 -3.53 -3.95
CA ILE A 252 -3.74 -2.88 -3.65
C ILE A 252 -3.58 -1.34 -3.66
N VAL A 253 -2.54 -0.82 -2.98
CA VAL A 253 -2.26 0.62 -2.95
C VAL A 253 -1.97 1.17 -4.35
N ARG A 254 -1.13 0.50 -5.15
CA ARG A 254 -0.82 0.90 -6.54
C ARG A 254 -2.09 0.97 -7.40
N CYS A 255 -2.93 -0.06 -7.35
CA CYS A 255 -4.16 -0.13 -8.13
C CYS A 255 -5.15 0.96 -7.70
N LEU A 256 -5.37 1.14 -6.40
CA LEU A 256 -6.29 2.15 -5.88
C LEU A 256 -5.82 3.57 -6.22
N ALA A 257 -4.52 3.84 -6.17
CA ALA A 257 -3.95 5.12 -6.59
C ALA A 257 -4.26 5.39 -8.07
N ALA A 258 -4.00 4.43 -8.96
CA ALA A 258 -4.29 4.58 -10.40
C ALA A 258 -5.78 4.82 -10.66
N LEU A 259 -6.67 4.05 -10.01
CA LEU A 259 -8.12 4.21 -10.14
C LEU A 259 -8.61 5.57 -9.62
N ALA A 260 -8.10 6.03 -8.47
CA ALA A 260 -8.46 7.33 -7.90
C ALA A 260 -8.03 8.48 -8.81
N ILE A 261 -6.81 8.40 -9.36
CA ILE A 261 -6.29 9.37 -10.33
C ILE A 261 -7.19 9.42 -11.56
N ARG A 262 -7.54 8.26 -12.14
CA ARG A 262 -8.42 8.21 -13.31
C ARG A 262 -9.83 8.74 -13.01
N TYR A 263 -10.40 8.38 -11.86
CA TYR A 263 -11.74 8.82 -11.47
C TYR A 263 -11.81 10.34 -11.25
N SER A 264 -10.76 10.95 -10.69
CA SER A 264 -10.68 12.40 -10.52
C SER A 264 -10.67 13.20 -11.83
N ARG A 265 -10.37 12.54 -12.95
CA ARG A 265 -10.33 13.13 -14.29
C ARG A 265 -11.62 12.89 -15.08
N CYS A 266 -12.57 12.11 -14.54
CA CYS A 266 -13.89 11.97 -15.15
C CYS A 266 -14.59 13.33 -15.19
N ARG A 267 -15.41 13.57 -16.22
CA ARG A 267 -16.25 14.76 -16.30
C ARG A 267 -17.21 14.87 -15.12
N GLU A 268 -17.78 13.74 -14.73
CA GLU A 268 -18.61 13.59 -13.54
C GLU A 268 -17.98 12.56 -12.61
N HIS A 269 -17.75 12.96 -11.36
CA HIS A 269 -17.12 12.13 -10.34
C HIS A 269 -17.86 12.28 -8.98
N PRO A 270 -19.12 11.84 -8.89
CA PRO A 270 -19.87 11.86 -7.63
C PRO A 270 -19.16 11.04 -6.53
N ASP A 271 -19.61 11.18 -5.28
CA ASP A 271 -19.07 10.36 -4.18
C ASP A 271 -19.28 8.87 -4.47
N HIS A 272 -18.16 8.18 -4.70
CA HIS A 272 -18.14 6.74 -4.89
C HIS A 272 -17.75 6.06 -3.58
N SER A 273 -18.76 5.67 -2.80
CA SER A 273 -18.59 5.14 -1.43
C SER A 273 -17.59 3.98 -1.33
N ILE A 274 -17.67 2.99 -2.22
CA ILE A 274 -16.76 1.83 -2.22
C ILE A 274 -15.31 2.27 -2.47
N LEU A 275 -15.06 3.08 -3.51
CA LEU A 275 -13.74 3.61 -3.82
C LEU A 275 -13.19 4.43 -2.66
N ARG A 276 -14.00 5.36 -2.13
CA ARG A 276 -13.65 6.22 -0.98
C ARG A 276 -13.24 5.39 0.23
N ASP A 277 -14.11 4.48 0.67
CA ASP A 277 -13.88 3.69 1.88
C ASP A 277 -12.67 2.76 1.72
N THR A 278 -12.46 2.22 0.50
CA THR A 278 -11.29 1.38 0.19
C THR A 278 -9.99 2.18 0.17
N LEU A 279 -9.99 3.39 -0.39
CA LEU A 279 -8.86 4.31 -0.35
C LEU A 279 -8.48 4.67 1.09
N ILE A 280 -9.46 5.02 1.92
CA ILE A 280 -9.23 5.37 3.33
C ILE A 280 -8.66 4.17 4.10
N LYS A 281 -9.19 2.98 3.85
CA LYS A 281 -8.75 1.75 4.53
C LYS A 281 -7.29 1.39 4.19
N HIS A 282 -6.88 1.52 2.92
CA HIS A 282 -5.60 1.00 2.45
C HIS A 282 -4.48 2.06 2.35
N ILE A 283 -4.83 3.30 2.00
CA ILE A 283 -3.90 4.42 1.85
C ILE A 283 -3.96 5.33 3.08
N GLY A 284 -5.17 5.66 3.52
CA GLY A 284 -5.40 6.54 4.67
C GLY A 284 -6.24 7.76 4.30
N ASN A 285 -6.53 8.58 5.31
CA ASN A 285 -7.30 9.80 5.14
C ASN A 285 -6.36 10.93 4.61
N PRO A 286 -6.55 11.43 3.36
CA PRO A 286 -5.69 12.46 2.76
C PRO A 286 -5.71 13.80 3.50
N TRP A 287 -6.77 14.06 4.25
CA TRP A 287 -6.91 15.27 5.06
C TRP A 287 -6.07 15.20 6.35
N LEU A 288 -5.90 14.00 6.92
CA LEU A 288 -5.15 13.80 8.17
C LEU A 288 -3.67 13.51 7.95
N ASP A 289 -3.34 12.81 6.88
CA ASP A 289 -1.96 12.37 6.58
C ASP A 289 -1.64 12.64 5.11
N LYS A 290 -1.42 13.94 4.82
CA LYS A 290 -1.09 14.40 3.48
C LYS A 290 0.18 13.73 2.95
N THR A 291 1.21 13.57 3.79
CA THR A 291 2.49 12.97 3.38
C THR A 291 2.32 11.51 2.97
N ALA A 292 1.58 10.69 3.73
CA ALA A 292 1.35 9.30 3.36
C ALA A 292 0.52 9.16 2.07
N TRP A 293 -0.44 10.06 1.86
CA TRP A 293 -1.22 10.11 0.64
C TRP A 293 -0.35 10.50 -0.57
N ASP A 294 0.47 11.55 -0.43
CA ASP A 294 1.35 12.03 -1.49
C ASP A 294 2.39 10.97 -1.88
N VAL A 295 2.89 10.16 -0.94
CA VAL A 295 3.77 9.01 -1.23
C VAL A 295 3.08 7.93 -2.07
N SER A 296 1.76 7.74 -1.90
CA SER A 296 1.03 6.64 -2.52
C SER A 296 0.34 7.02 -3.83
N VAL A 297 -0.22 8.23 -3.90
CA VAL A 297 -1.05 8.72 -5.02
C VAL A 297 -0.36 9.83 -5.80
N ASN A 298 0.26 10.79 -5.11
CA ASN A 298 0.97 11.93 -5.71
C ASN A 298 0.18 12.69 -6.81
N ASP A 299 -1.14 12.84 -6.64
CA ASP A 299 -2.01 13.54 -7.59
C ASP A 299 -2.98 14.46 -6.83
N GLU A 300 -2.87 15.76 -7.09
CA GLU A 300 -3.60 16.80 -6.37
C GLU A 300 -5.11 16.78 -6.67
N PRO A 301 -5.59 16.63 -7.92
CA PRO A 301 -7.02 16.43 -8.21
C PRO A 301 -7.63 15.26 -7.45
N ALA A 302 -6.97 14.09 -7.44
CA ALA A 302 -7.45 12.92 -6.71
C ALA A 302 -7.52 13.16 -5.20
N ARG A 303 -6.53 13.87 -4.65
CA ARG A 303 -6.50 14.24 -3.23
C ARG A 303 -7.67 15.16 -2.87
N ILE A 304 -7.90 16.22 -3.65
CA ILE A 304 -9.00 17.18 -3.44
C ILE A 304 -10.36 16.48 -3.55
N MET A 305 -10.51 15.57 -4.51
CA MET A 305 -11.73 14.79 -4.69
C MET A 305 -12.07 13.95 -3.45
N VAL A 306 -11.11 13.17 -2.96
CA VAL A 306 -11.33 12.30 -1.80
C VAL A 306 -11.51 13.12 -0.51
N ASP A 307 -10.76 14.20 -0.34
CA ASP A 307 -10.96 15.17 0.75
C ASP A 307 -12.38 15.75 0.74
N SER A 308 -12.87 16.13 -0.45
CA SER A 308 -14.22 16.66 -0.63
C SER A 308 -15.30 15.64 -0.27
N TRP A 309 -15.17 14.38 -0.69
CA TRP A 309 -16.09 13.31 -0.30
C TRP A 309 -16.11 13.09 1.20
N LEU A 310 -14.93 13.06 1.83
CA LEU A 310 -14.78 12.91 3.27
C LEU A 310 -15.46 14.04 4.04
N LYS A 311 -15.21 15.29 3.67
CA LYS A 311 -15.85 16.46 4.31
C LYS A 311 -17.37 16.38 4.21
N ARG A 312 -17.90 16.11 3.01
CA ARG A 312 -19.35 15.94 2.80
C ARG A 312 -19.92 14.80 3.65
N HIS A 313 -19.26 13.65 3.66
CA HIS A 313 -19.69 12.49 4.44
C HIS A 313 -19.69 12.78 5.94
N LEU A 314 -18.66 13.46 6.45
CA LEU A 314 -18.54 13.84 7.86
C LEU A 314 -19.60 14.86 8.28
N ILE A 315 -19.88 15.88 7.44
CA ILE A 315 -20.96 16.84 7.69
C ILE A 315 -22.32 16.13 7.71
N HIS A 316 -22.59 15.27 6.73
CA HIS A 316 -23.83 14.49 6.70
C HIS A 316 -23.96 13.62 7.95
N ALA A 317 -22.91 12.89 8.30
CA ALA A 317 -22.91 12.00 9.44
C ALA A 317 -23.11 12.74 10.77
N PHE A 318 -22.63 13.98 10.90
CA PHE A 318 -22.96 14.84 12.04
C PHE A 318 -24.46 15.09 12.16
N PHE A 319 -25.10 15.57 11.10
CA PHE A 319 -26.52 15.95 11.10
C PHE A 319 -27.50 14.78 11.05
N THR A 320 -27.04 13.56 10.76
CA THR A 320 -27.91 12.37 10.81
C THR A 320 -27.70 11.51 12.05
N LEU A 321 -26.48 11.46 12.59
CA LEU A 321 -26.15 10.55 13.71
C LEU A 321 -25.91 11.28 15.03
N LEU A 322 -25.37 12.51 14.99
CA LEU A 322 -24.94 13.23 16.19
C LEU A 322 -25.90 14.35 16.61
N SER A 323 -26.91 14.66 15.80
CA SER A 323 -28.05 15.48 16.21
C SER A 323 -29.16 14.62 16.80
N GLU A 324 -29.80 15.07 17.89
CA GLU A 324 -30.91 14.34 18.55
C GLU A 324 -32.09 14.03 17.61
N ASP A 325 -32.23 14.82 16.55
CA ASP A 325 -33.40 14.83 15.68
C ASP A 325 -33.32 13.90 14.46
N GLY A 326 -32.14 13.33 14.17
CA GLY A 326 -31.85 12.24 13.21
C GLY A 326 -32.30 12.36 11.74
N ALA A 327 -33.27 13.21 11.42
CA ALA A 327 -33.96 13.33 10.15
C ALA A 327 -34.59 14.73 9.91
N THR A 328 -34.80 15.56 10.94
CA THR A 328 -35.52 16.86 10.81
C THR A 328 -34.64 18.08 10.52
N ASP A 329 -33.31 18.01 10.65
CA ASP A 329 -32.43 19.18 10.48
C ASP A 329 -31.77 19.29 9.08
N GLN A 330 -32.48 18.81 8.05
CA GLN A 330 -32.03 18.84 6.65
C GLN A 330 -31.65 20.25 6.18
N ARG A 331 -32.35 21.30 6.63
CA ARG A 331 -32.04 22.69 6.26
C ARG A 331 -30.65 23.12 6.72
N ARG A 332 -30.21 22.72 7.93
CA ARG A 332 -28.87 23.05 8.44
C ARG A 332 -27.80 22.26 7.70
N LEU A 333 -28.06 20.98 7.46
CA LEU A 333 -27.20 20.13 6.64
C LEU A 333 -26.99 20.75 5.24
N ASP A 334 -28.08 21.04 4.53
CA ASP A 334 -28.06 21.64 3.20
C ASP A 334 -27.31 22.98 3.20
N TYR A 335 -27.54 23.82 4.22
CA TYR A 335 -26.85 25.09 4.36
C TYR A 335 -25.32 24.93 4.42
N TRP A 336 -24.83 24.05 5.30
CA TRP A 336 -23.39 23.83 5.51
C TRP A 336 -22.72 23.06 4.36
N LEU A 337 -23.46 22.17 3.69
CA LEU A 337 -23.00 21.52 2.47
C LEU A 337 -22.73 22.51 1.33
N ARG A 338 -23.25 23.75 1.37
CA ARG A 338 -22.84 24.79 0.42
C ARG A 338 -21.41 25.26 0.63
N TYR A 339 -20.84 25.09 1.82
CA TYR A 339 -19.51 25.61 2.20
C TYR A 339 -18.40 24.55 2.19
N TYR A 340 -18.68 23.28 1.87
CA TYR A 340 -17.74 22.16 2.07
C TYR A 340 -16.35 22.36 1.41
N GLU A 341 -16.29 23.01 0.23
CA GLU A 341 -15.03 23.30 -0.48
C GLU A 341 -14.17 24.36 0.22
N ARG A 342 -14.81 25.20 1.05
CA ARG A 342 -14.16 26.29 1.80
C ARG A 342 -13.85 25.89 3.23
N ILE A 343 -14.29 24.71 3.68
CA ILE A 343 -13.92 24.18 4.98
C ILE A 343 -12.46 23.75 4.92
N ASN A 344 -11.62 24.50 5.63
CA ASN A 344 -10.20 24.19 5.79
C ASN A 344 -9.99 23.01 6.73
N ASP A 345 -10.80 22.94 7.78
CA ASP A 345 -10.63 22.00 8.88
C ASP A 345 -11.97 21.78 9.61
N LEU A 346 -12.16 20.63 10.25
CA LEU A 346 -13.40 20.27 10.94
C LEU A 346 -13.13 19.43 12.19
N TRP A 347 -13.89 19.65 13.27
CA TRP A 347 -13.78 18.87 14.50
C TRP A 347 -15.14 18.43 15.02
N PHE A 348 -15.19 17.21 15.55
CA PHE A 348 -16.34 16.66 16.23
C PHE A 348 -16.15 16.76 17.73
N VAL A 349 -16.96 17.57 18.39
CA VAL A 349 -16.97 17.69 19.85
C VAL A 349 -18.07 16.78 20.39
N LEU A 350 -17.69 15.59 20.86
CA LEU A 350 -18.64 14.58 21.30
C LEU A 350 -19.06 14.78 22.75
N GLY A 351 -20.37 14.73 22.98
CA GLY A 351 -20.98 14.55 24.29
C GLY A 351 -20.73 13.16 24.85
N ARG A 352 -21.16 12.95 26.10
CA ARG A 352 -20.91 11.71 26.86
C ARG A 352 -21.53 10.49 26.18
N ASP A 353 -22.73 10.62 25.64
CA ASP A 353 -23.47 9.51 25.04
C ASP A 353 -22.84 9.08 23.70
N ALA A 354 -22.57 10.05 22.82
CA ALA A 354 -21.89 9.83 21.55
C ALA A 354 -20.48 9.22 21.72
N ARG A 355 -19.76 9.63 22.77
CA ARG A 355 -18.44 9.11 23.09
C ARG A 355 -18.47 7.62 23.47
N LYS A 356 -19.49 7.18 24.21
CA LYS A 356 -19.60 5.81 24.74
C LYS A 356 -20.41 4.88 23.84
N ASN A 357 -21.13 5.40 22.85
CA ASN A 357 -21.97 4.61 21.98
C ASN A 357 -21.12 3.62 21.14
N SER A 358 -21.39 2.33 21.29
CA SER A 358 -20.68 1.23 20.64
C SER A 358 -21.32 0.75 19.34
N SER A 359 -22.40 1.38 18.89
CA SER A 359 -23.00 1.06 17.59
C SER A 359 -22.00 1.29 16.46
N SER A 360 -22.16 0.53 15.37
CA SER A 360 -21.22 0.53 14.24
C SER A 360 -20.96 1.93 13.69
N ASP A 361 -21.99 2.76 13.64
CA ASP A 361 -21.93 4.08 12.98
C ASP A 361 -21.12 5.07 13.81
N PHE A 362 -21.30 5.07 15.14
CA PHE A 362 -20.49 5.87 16.04
C PHE A 362 -19.03 5.40 16.07
N VAL A 363 -18.78 4.09 15.97
CA VAL A 363 -17.42 3.55 15.85
C VAL A 363 -16.75 4.02 14.55
N LYS A 364 -17.46 3.95 13.42
CA LYS A 364 -16.95 4.39 12.11
C LYS A 364 -16.65 5.88 12.07
N ILE A 365 -17.55 6.74 12.52
CA ILE A 365 -17.31 8.19 12.53
C ILE A 365 -16.11 8.53 13.42
N ARG A 366 -16.00 7.91 14.61
CA ARG A 366 -14.83 8.14 15.47
C ARG A 366 -13.54 7.69 14.81
N ALA A 367 -13.54 6.55 14.12
CA ALA A 367 -12.40 6.07 13.37
C ALA A 367 -12.02 6.97 12.19
N LEU A 368 -12.98 7.64 11.55
CA LEU A 368 -12.75 8.59 10.46
C LEU A 368 -12.20 9.93 10.97
N ALA A 369 -12.74 10.44 12.07
CA ALA A 369 -12.38 11.73 12.64
C ALA A 369 -11.02 11.71 13.38
N ARG A 370 -10.63 10.58 14.00
CA ARG A 370 -9.35 10.38 14.72
C ARG A 370 -8.96 11.57 15.61
N ASP A 371 -7.93 12.33 15.22
CA ASP A 371 -7.40 13.46 15.99
C ASP A 371 -8.30 14.70 15.97
N HIS A 372 -9.33 14.71 15.12
CA HIS A 372 -10.36 15.74 15.09
C HIS A 372 -11.54 15.42 16.00
N LEU A 373 -11.40 14.39 16.86
CA LEU A 373 -12.32 14.11 17.95
C LEU A 373 -11.93 14.90 19.20
N LEU A 374 -12.86 15.74 19.61
CA LEU A 374 -12.84 16.50 20.85
C LEU A 374 -14.01 16.02 21.75
N TYR A 375 -14.00 16.45 23.00
CA TYR A 375 -14.98 16.06 24.00
C TYR A 375 -15.60 17.27 24.65
N LEU A 376 -16.91 17.20 24.86
CA LEU A 376 -17.66 18.25 25.52
C LEU A 376 -17.73 17.99 27.03
N ASP A 377 -17.51 19.04 27.81
CA ASP A 377 -17.75 19.08 29.25
C ASP A 377 -18.74 20.19 29.62
N GLY A 378 -19.45 20.02 30.74
CA GLY A 378 -20.42 21.00 31.25
C GLY A 378 -21.76 21.11 30.49
N GLY A 379 -22.00 20.27 29.48
CA GLY A 379 -23.27 20.19 28.72
C GLY A 379 -24.12 18.96 29.03
N GLY A 380 -25.33 18.90 28.46
CA GLY A 380 -26.17 17.69 28.49
C GLY A 380 -25.46 16.49 27.83
N ALA A 381 -25.74 15.27 28.30
CA ALA A 381 -25.02 14.06 27.89
C ALA A 381 -25.10 13.76 26.39
N SER A 382 -26.21 14.14 25.76
CA SER A 382 -26.50 14.04 24.33
C SER A 382 -25.97 15.20 23.50
N ASN A 383 -25.48 16.29 24.12
CA ASN A 383 -25.06 17.48 23.40
C ASN A 383 -23.75 17.24 22.65
N ASN A 384 -23.80 17.31 21.32
CA ASN A 384 -22.64 17.25 20.44
C ASN A 384 -22.46 18.60 19.74
N ALA A 385 -21.23 18.93 19.39
CA ALA A 385 -20.93 20.08 18.54
C ALA A 385 -20.03 19.71 17.37
N PHE A 386 -20.11 20.52 16.33
CA PHE A 386 -19.32 20.43 15.12
C PHE A 386 -18.66 21.78 14.88
N ILE A 387 -17.33 21.78 14.82
CA ILE A 387 -16.53 22.98 14.60
C ILE A 387 -16.03 22.94 13.17
N MET A 388 -16.25 24.00 12.40
CA MET A 388 -15.75 24.16 11.03
C MET A 388 -14.83 25.38 10.96
N LYS A 389 -13.61 25.20 10.46
CA LYS A 389 -12.74 26.31 10.06
C LYS A 389 -13.02 26.68 8.61
N ILE A 390 -13.38 27.95 8.37
CA ILE A 390 -13.64 28.50 7.04
C ILE A 390 -12.87 29.81 6.92
N GLY A 391 -11.75 29.79 6.22
CA GLY A 391 -10.77 30.88 6.20
C GLY A 391 -10.23 31.15 7.62
N ASP A 392 -10.38 32.39 8.07
CA ASP A 392 -10.00 32.87 9.39
C ASP A 392 -11.16 32.79 10.42
N LYS A 393 -12.23 32.06 10.09
CA LYS A 393 -13.43 31.90 10.93
C LYS A 393 -13.59 30.48 11.44
N TYR A 394 -14.15 30.37 12.63
CA TYR A 394 -14.56 29.10 13.24
C TYR A 394 -16.06 29.14 13.53
N ALA A 395 -16.82 28.27 12.86
CA ALA A 395 -18.24 28.09 13.12
C ALA A 395 -18.45 26.87 14.04
N VAL A 396 -19.13 27.07 15.16
CA VAL A 396 -19.48 26.02 16.11
C VAL A 396 -20.99 25.77 16.05
N GLU A 397 -21.35 24.65 15.46
CA GLU A 397 -22.73 24.16 15.31
C GLU A 397 -23.03 23.14 16.41
N PHE A 398 -24.22 23.19 17.01
CA PHE A 398 -24.63 22.24 18.05
C PHE A 398 -25.79 21.37 17.58
N GLY A 399 -25.72 20.07 17.89
CA GLY A 399 -26.65 19.06 17.39
C GLY A 399 -28.01 18.99 18.10
N LEU A 400 -28.23 19.70 19.23
CA LEU A 400 -29.56 19.74 19.85
C LEU A 400 -30.45 20.81 19.21
N THR A 401 -31.72 20.47 19.00
CA THR A 401 -32.74 21.35 18.45
C THR A 401 -32.93 22.61 19.30
N GLY A 402 -33.02 23.77 18.65
CA GLY A 402 -33.10 25.07 19.32
C GLY A 402 -31.74 25.67 19.73
N ASN A 403 -30.61 24.99 19.52
CA ASN A 403 -29.31 25.62 19.67
C ASN A 403 -28.97 26.58 18.51
N ALA A 404 -28.24 27.64 18.87
CA ALA A 404 -27.63 28.57 17.93
C ALA A 404 -26.27 28.06 17.43
N CYS A 405 -25.88 28.51 16.23
CA CYS A 405 -24.49 28.45 15.76
C CYS A 405 -23.70 29.62 16.35
N TYR A 406 -22.41 29.43 16.62
CA TYR A 406 -21.51 30.48 17.12
C TYR A 406 -20.33 30.65 16.18
N ILE A 407 -20.12 31.87 15.69
CA ILE A 407 -19.04 32.18 14.74
C ILE A 407 -17.98 33.04 15.42
N PHE A 408 -16.76 32.54 15.45
CA PHE A 408 -15.58 33.17 16.03
C PHE A 408 -14.60 33.57 14.94
N ASN A 409 -13.79 34.58 15.24
CA ASN A 409 -12.58 34.86 14.47
C ASN A 409 -11.40 34.09 15.09
N GLU A 410 -10.49 33.61 14.27
CA GLU A 410 -9.29 32.86 14.69
C GLU A 410 -8.44 33.61 15.72
N ASP A 411 -8.35 34.94 15.61
CA ASP A 411 -7.59 35.81 16.51
C ASP A 411 -8.22 35.99 17.91
N ARG A 412 -9.47 35.56 18.11
CA ARG A 412 -10.25 35.78 19.34
C ARG A 412 -10.90 34.52 19.87
N LEU A 413 -10.35 33.37 19.52
CA LEU A 413 -10.88 32.09 19.95
C LEU A 413 -10.70 31.87 21.47
N PRO A 414 -11.77 31.54 22.22
CA PRO A 414 -11.66 31.16 23.63
C PRO A 414 -11.25 29.68 23.82
N PHE A 415 -11.02 28.95 22.73
CA PHE A 415 -10.62 27.54 22.68
C PHE A 415 -9.68 27.30 21.50
N ASP A 416 -8.83 26.28 21.53
CA ASP A 416 -7.93 25.99 20.40
C ASP A 416 -8.04 24.53 19.96
N PRO A 417 -8.88 24.21 18.96
CA PRO A 417 -9.17 22.84 18.57
C PRO A 417 -7.95 22.12 17.96
N THR A 418 -6.86 22.84 17.67
CA THR A 418 -5.62 22.29 17.12
C THR A 418 -4.63 21.82 18.20
N ARG A 419 -4.83 22.19 19.47
CA ARG A 419 -3.94 21.84 20.58
C ARG A 419 -4.24 20.47 21.18
N MET A 420 -3.30 19.98 22.00
CA MET A 420 -3.42 18.72 22.76
C MET A 420 -4.64 18.68 23.71
N GLN A 421 -5.28 19.81 24.00
CA GLN A 421 -6.50 19.83 24.79
C GLN A 421 -7.63 19.16 23.99
N ARG A 422 -8.09 17.99 24.48
CA ARG A 422 -9.18 17.25 23.85
C ARG A 422 -10.55 17.49 24.47
N THR A 423 -10.63 18.22 25.59
CA THR A 423 -11.91 18.47 26.29
C THR A 423 -12.17 19.97 26.40
N TYR A 424 -13.36 20.40 26.01
CA TYR A 424 -13.80 21.80 26.01
C TYR A 424 -15.07 21.99 26.81
N ASN A 425 -15.14 23.07 27.57
CA ASN A 425 -16.36 23.44 28.25
C ASN A 425 -17.36 24.03 27.25
N VAL A 426 -18.62 23.62 27.36
CA VAL A 426 -19.71 24.14 26.53
C VAL A 426 -19.84 25.68 26.61
N THR A 427 -19.47 26.30 27.73
CA THR A 427 -19.53 27.76 27.89
C THR A 427 -18.57 28.48 26.96
N ASP A 428 -17.38 27.93 26.74
CA ASP A 428 -16.37 28.52 25.86
C ASP A 428 -16.83 28.43 24.41
N LEU A 429 -17.39 27.29 24.03
CA LEU A 429 -17.96 27.03 22.71
C LEU A 429 -19.23 27.86 22.42
N LYS A 430 -19.93 28.35 23.46
CA LYS A 430 -21.11 29.22 23.37
C LYS A 430 -20.82 30.68 23.75
N SER A 431 -19.56 31.09 23.79
CA SER A 431 -19.16 32.39 24.30
C SER A 431 -19.62 33.55 23.41
N LYS A 432 -20.61 34.31 23.87
CA LYS A 432 -21.16 35.49 23.17
C LYS A 432 -20.25 36.72 23.22
N SER A 433 -19.30 36.75 24.15
CA SER A 433 -18.33 37.84 24.27
C SER A 433 -17.19 37.72 23.25
N HIS A 434 -16.89 36.49 22.82
CA HIS A 434 -15.81 36.21 21.88
C HIS A 434 -16.30 35.88 20.46
N GLY A 435 -17.56 35.42 20.32
CA GLY A 435 -18.16 35.02 19.06
C GLY A 435 -19.56 35.59 18.84
N LYS A 436 -19.98 35.59 17.58
CA LYS A 436 -21.32 35.98 17.16
C LYS A 436 -22.26 34.78 17.27
N GLN A 437 -23.31 34.91 18.08
CA GLN A 437 -24.42 33.97 18.09
C GLN A 437 -25.32 34.16 16.85
N MET A 438 -25.64 33.07 16.19
CA MET A 438 -26.44 32.98 14.96
C MET A 438 -27.58 31.98 15.16
N ILE A 439 -28.83 32.39 14.96
CA ILE A 439 -30.01 31.62 15.34
C ILE A 439 -30.66 30.98 14.12
N HIS A 440 -31.00 29.69 14.20
CA HIS A 440 -31.68 28.91 13.17
C HIS A 440 -33.20 29.10 13.18
N SER A 441 -33.67 30.35 13.26
CA SER A 441 -35.09 30.67 13.31
C SER A 441 -35.46 31.66 12.22
N ASP A 442 -36.48 31.33 11.43
CA ASP A 442 -37.02 32.26 10.44
C ASP A 442 -37.77 33.40 11.12
N GLY A 443 -37.56 34.61 10.62
CA GLY A 443 -38.30 35.82 11.00
C GLY A 443 -38.84 36.51 9.76
N HIS A 444 -38.63 37.82 9.65
CA HIS A 444 -38.91 38.56 8.41
C HIS A 444 -38.00 38.17 7.24
N GLN A 445 -36.88 37.52 7.53
CA GLN A 445 -35.95 36.95 6.57
C GLN A 445 -35.65 35.50 7.00
N ARG A 446 -35.31 34.65 6.04
CA ARG A 446 -34.85 33.29 6.30
C ARG A 446 -33.52 33.31 7.05
N TRP A 447 -33.34 32.42 8.02
CA TRP A 447 -32.10 32.39 8.81
C TRP A 447 -30.87 32.13 7.94
N GLU A 448 -31.00 31.35 6.86
CA GLU A 448 -29.91 31.07 5.93
C GLU A 448 -29.37 32.36 5.29
N SER A 449 -30.27 33.29 4.94
CA SER A 449 -29.87 34.58 4.39
C SER A 449 -29.15 35.46 5.42
N ILE A 450 -29.59 35.43 6.68
CA ILE A 450 -28.92 36.13 7.78
C ILE A 450 -27.50 35.59 7.98
N PHE A 451 -27.33 34.27 7.88
CA PHE A 451 -26.00 33.67 7.93
C PHE A 451 -25.15 34.05 6.73
N ASP A 452 -25.69 34.00 5.51
CA ASP A 452 -24.97 34.39 4.30
C ASP A 452 -24.52 35.86 4.34
N ASP A 453 -25.38 36.77 4.82
CA ASP A 453 -25.08 38.19 4.99
C ASP A 453 -23.98 38.44 6.04
N TYR A 454 -23.86 37.55 7.04
CA TYR A 454 -22.81 37.63 8.05
C TYR A 454 -21.49 37.00 7.57
N LEU A 455 -21.53 35.75 7.10
CA LEU A 455 -20.35 34.95 6.76
C LEU A 455 -19.71 35.41 5.45
N SER A 456 -20.50 35.59 4.40
CA SER A 456 -19.97 35.75 3.04
C SER A 456 -19.04 36.96 2.87
N PRO A 457 -19.38 38.16 3.40
CA PRO A 457 -18.48 39.31 3.32
C PRO A 457 -17.19 39.12 4.11
N ARG A 458 -17.23 38.32 5.19
CA ARG A 458 -16.09 38.08 6.08
C ARG A 458 -15.11 37.07 5.53
N ILE A 459 -15.61 36.06 4.80
CA ILE A 459 -14.77 35.05 4.15
C ILE A 459 -14.42 35.42 2.70
N GLY A 460 -15.01 36.50 2.16
CA GLY A 460 -14.80 36.95 0.78
C GLY A 460 -15.37 35.99 -0.28
N TRP A 461 -16.39 35.20 0.05
CA TRP A 461 -16.96 34.18 -0.83
C TRP A 461 -18.44 33.93 -0.54
N ARG A 462 -19.23 33.63 -1.58
CA ARG A 462 -20.67 33.29 -1.47
C ARG A 462 -20.97 31.91 -2.07
N PRO A 463 -21.84 31.11 -1.42
CA PRO A 463 -22.45 29.92 -2.01
C PRO A 463 -22.99 30.16 -3.44
N GLY A 464 -22.64 29.27 -4.38
CA GLY A 464 -23.07 29.37 -5.78
C GLY A 464 -22.20 30.25 -6.68
N THR A 465 -21.16 30.89 -6.16
CA THR A 465 -20.14 31.54 -7.00
C THR A 465 -19.21 30.44 -7.56
N PRO A 466 -19.06 30.28 -8.89
CA PRO A 466 -18.14 29.29 -9.45
C PRO A 466 -16.74 29.53 -8.89
N VAL A 467 -16.10 28.47 -8.39
CA VAL A 467 -14.73 28.53 -7.90
C VAL A 467 -13.82 28.85 -9.09
N GLN A 468 -13.42 30.11 -9.21
CA GLN A 468 -12.18 30.40 -9.93
C GLN A 468 -11.06 29.73 -9.12
N GLN A 469 -10.46 28.69 -9.70
CA GLN A 469 -9.22 28.13 -9.20
C GLN A 469 -8.25 29.30 -8.98
N PRO A 470 -7.72 29.51 -7.77
CA PRO A 470 -6.69 30.52 -7.60
C PRO A 470 -5.50 30.09 -8.45
N SER A 471 -5.12 30.94 -9.40
CA SER A 471 -3.79 30.92 -9.97
C SER A 471 -2.82 31.24 -8.83
N HIS A 472 -2.31 30.19 -8.16
CA HIS A 472 -1.29 30.33 -7.14
C HIS A 472 0.04 30.67 -7.80
N THR A 473 0.16 31.92 -8.27
CA THR A 473 1.44 32.53 -8.58
C THR A 473 1.76 33.51 -7.46
N ARG A 474 2.86 33.25 -6.76
CA ARG A 474 3.51 34.06 -5.70
C ARG A 474 2.82 34.13 -4.33
N ALA A 475 3.11 33.11 -3.53
CA ALA A 475 3.52 33.27 -2.13
C ALA A 475 4.64 32.25 -1.78
N HIS A 476 5.60 32.10 -2.68
CA HIS A 476 6.90 31.47 -2.40
C HIS A 476 7.88 32.57 -1.98
N ALA A 477 8.04 32.83 -0.68
CA ALA A 477 9.24 33.43 -0.06
C ALA A 477 8.94 33.84 1.39
N SER A 478 8.66 32.90 2.29
CA SER A 478 8.69 33.21 3.75
C SER A 478 8.94 32.01 4.66
N TYR A 479 8.85 30.76 4.17
CA TYR A 479 9.03 29.57 5.02
C TYR A 479 10.46 28.99 5.02
N ASP A 480 11.42 29.60 4.31
CA ASP A 480 12.79 29.10 4.18
C ASP A 480 13.80 29.70 5.19
N ARG A 481 13.34 30.22 6.33
CA ARG A 481 14.23 30.84 7.34
C ARG A 481 13.96 30.45 8.79
N LEU A 482 13.58 29.19 9.06
CA LEU A 482 13.61 28.66 10.44
C LEU A 482 14.10 27.20 10.53
N SER A 483 15.00 26.79 9.63
CA SER A 483 15.65 25.49 9.68
C SER A 483 17.16 25.65 9.84
N ASN A 484 17.58 26.04 11.05
CA ASN A 484 18.89 25.70 11.63
C ASN A 484 19.00 26.31 13.04
N GLN A 485 18.35 25.67 14.01
CA GLN A 485 18.82 25.69 15.39
C GLN A 485 18.85 24.25 15.90
N HIS A 486 20.07 23.72 15.96
CA HIS A 486 20.38 22.44 16.56
C HIS A 486 20.29 22.61 18.09
N VAL A 487 19.14 22.29 18.68
CA VAL A 487 18.97 22.23 20.13
C VAL A 487 19.20 20.77 20.54
N GLN A 488 20.28 20.51 21.29
CA GLN A 488 20.51 19.20 21.89
C GLN A 488 19.45 18.94 22.97
N PRO A 489 18.84 17.73 23.01
CA PRO A 489 17.84 17.39 24.03
C PRO A 489 18.51 17.11 25.39
N PRO A 490 17.80 17.36 26.51
CA PRO A 490 18.32 17.12 27.85
C PRO A 490 18.46 15.62 28.14
N LYS A 491 19.59 15.20 28.72
CA LYS A 491 19.81 13.83 29.20
C LYS A 491 18.95 13.58 30.44
N VAL A 492 17.89 12.78 30.32
CA VAL A 492 17.06 12.34 31.45
C VAL A 492 17.64 11.05 32.03
N ASN A 493 18.46 11.16 33.07
CA ASN A 493 19.02 10.00 33.79
C ASN A 493 18.06 9.57 34.92
N GLY A 494 17.38 8.43 34.73
CA GLY A 494 16.50 7.79 35.72
C GLY A 494 15.62 6.70 35.08
N PRO A 495 14.95 5.83 35.85
CA PRO A 495 14.00 4.84 35.31
C PRO A 495 12.79 5.53 34.65
N LEU A 496 12.26 4.96 33.56
CA LEU A 496 11.05 5.45 32.90
C LEU A 496 9.86 5.36 33.88
N SER A 497 9.21 6.49 34.15
CA SER A 497 8.03 6.53 35.03
C SER A 497 6.89 5.69 34.44
N ALA A 498 5.97 5.20 35.29
CA ALA A 498 4.80 4.44 34.83
C ALA A 498 3.93 5.22 33.83
N GLU A 499 3.85 6.54 34.00
CA GLU A 499 3.16 7.46 33.08
C GLU A 499 3.91 7.62 31.76
N GLY A 500 5.24 7.73 31.79
CA GLY A 500 6.06 7.77 30.58
C GLY A 500 6.02 6.46 29.80
N TYR A 501 6.03 5.31 30.49
CA TYR A 501 5.85 4.01 29.83
C TYR A 501 4.48 3.91 29.17
N ARG A 502 3.42 4.39 29.84
CA ARG A 502 2.06 4.42 29.28
C ARG A 502 1.97 5.33 28.05
N GLU A 503 2.59 6.51 28.08
CA GLU A 503 2.62 7.45 26.94
C GLU A 503 3.38 6.86 25.74
N VAL A 504 4.53 6.21 25.97
CA VAL A 504 5.30 5.53 24.92
C VAL A 504 4.57 4.30 24.37
N TRP A 505 3.97 3.48 25.25
CA TRP A 505 3.22 2.30 24.86
C TRP A 505 1.96 2.65 24.07
N GLN A 506 1.23 3.69 24.49
CA GLN A 506 0.04 4.14 23.77
C GLN A 506 0.40 4.72 22.41
N MET A 507 1.47 5.53 22.32
CA MET A 507 1.99 6.01 21.05
C MET A 507 2.38 4.86 20.10
N ALA A 508 3.06 3.83 20.62
CA ALA A 508 3.47 2.66 19.85
C ALA A 508 2.26 1.81 19.42
N ALA A 509 1.31 1.55 20.32
CA ALA A 509 0.09 0.78 20.03
C ALA A 509 -0.81 1.47 18.99
N ASP A 510 -1.02 2.79 19.12
CA ASP A 510 -1.85 3.58 18.20
C ASP A 510 -1.29 3.63 16.77
N ARG A 511 0.01 3.35 16.61
CA ARG A 511 0.74 3.37 15.32
C ARG A 511 1.30 2.02 14.90
N PHE A 512 0.95 0.96 15.64
CA PHE A 512 1.38 -0.43 15.41
C PHE A 512 2.92 -0.64 15.43
N TYR A 513 3.66 0.15 16.21
CA TYR A 513 5.08 -0.07 16.42
C TYR A 513 5.33 -1.17 17.45
N GLY A 514 6.31 -2.02 17.17
CA GLY A 514 6.73 -3.07 18.10
C GLY A 514 7.45 -2.48 19.31
N MET A 515 7.08 -2.93 20.51
CA MET A 515 7.81 -2.61 21.75
C MET A 515 8.43 -3.88 22.34
N THR A 516 9.73 -3.84 22.62
CA THR A 516 10.45 -4.96 23.23
C THR A 516 11.17 -4.51 24.49
N ASP A 517 10.77 -5.03 25.65
CA ASP A 517 11.43 -4.74 26.91
C ASP A 517 12.44 -5.84 27.26
N LYS A 518 13.75 -5.53 27.19
CA LYS A 518 14.83 -6.47 27.54
C LYS A 518 15.52 -6.12 28.86
N ARG A 519 14.94 -5.22 29.67
CA ARG A 519 15.56 -4.74 30.93
C ARG A 519 15.76 -5.84 31.98
N SER A 520 14.91 -6.87 31.97
CA SER A 520 15.06 -8.05 32.84
C SER A 520 16.25 -8.95 32.47
N SER A 521 16.86 -8.77 31.29
CA SER A 521 18.01 -9.55 30.80
C SER A 521 19.26 -8.69 30.58
N GLY A 522 19.32 -7.50 31.19
CA GLY A 522 20.45 -6.56 31.04
C GLY A 522 20.48 -5.77 29.73
N GLY A 523 19.37 -5.73 28.98
CA GLY A 523 19.21 -4.90 27.76
C GLY A 523 18.27 -3.71 27.98
N GLY A 524 18.03 -2.90 26.94
CA GLY A 524 17.13 -1.73 27.02
C GLY A 524 15.66 -2.02 26.65
N LEU A 525 14.80 -1.02 26.83
CA LEU A 525 13.47 -0.94 26.27
C LEU A 525 13.54 -0.38 24.83
N TRP A 526 13.01 -1.12 23.86
CA TRP A 526 13.06 -0.79 22.44
C TRP A 526 11.68 -0.47 21.87
N VAL A 527 11.63 0.48 20.95
CA VAL A 527 10.46 0.86 20.15
C VAL A 527 10.88 0.88 18.68
N ASP A 528 10.29 -0.03 17.89
CA ASP A 528 10.54 -0.15 16.45
C ASP A 528 9.75 0.90 15.67
N ALA A 529 10.24 2.13 15.72
CA ALA A 529 9.63 3.28 15.05
C ALA A 529 10.68 4.08 14.27
N PRO A 530 10.32 4.71 13.14
CA PRO A 530 11.25 5.48 12.33
C PRO A 530 11.56 6.84 12.96
N ASN A 531 12.74 7.42 12.67
CA ASN A 531 13.15 8.74 13.21
C ASN A 531 12.71 9.93 12.34
N ASN A 532 12.07 9.69 11.19
CA ASN A 532 11.61 10.74 10.28
C ASN A 532 10.21 11.27 10.61
N ILE A 533 9.56 10.73 11.65
CA ILE A 533 8.26 11.20 12.14
C ILE A 533 8.50 12.11 13.35
N ALA A 534 8.31 13.42 13.15
CA ALA A 534 8.63 14.44 14.16
C ALA A 534 7.91 14.22 15.51
N PHE A 535 6.63 13.83 15.47
CA PHE A 535 5.85 13.54 16.68
C PHE A 535 6.41 12.36 17.48
N VAL A 536 6.70 11.24 16.80
CA VAL A 536 7.24 10.02 17.40
C VAL A 536 8.61 10.29 17.99
N SER A 537 9.47 10.96 17.22
CA SER A 537 10.81 11.35 17.65
C SER A 537 10.77 12.28 18.85
N SER A 538 9.81 13.21 18.90
CA SER A 538 9.62 14.12 20.03
C SER A 538 9.19 13.38 21.31
N ILE A 539 8.26 12.43 21.23
CA ILE A 539 7.81 11.65 22.41
C ILE A 539 8.93 10.74 22.92
N LEU A 540 9.62 10.04 22.01
CA LEU A 540 10.68 9.11 22.39
C LEU A 540 11.88 9.85 22.96
N THR A 541 12.27 10.99 22.37
CA THR A 541 13.33 11.85 22.91
C THR A 541 12.94 12.48 24.24
N LYS A 542 11.69 12.95 24.41
CA LYS A 542 11.14 13.45 25.68
C LYS A 542 11.29 12.42 26.79
N HIS A 543 11.10 11.14 26.46
CA HIS A 543 11.24 10.02 27.38
C HIS A 543 12.63 9.37 27.34
N GLY A 544 13.66 10.06 26.85
CA GLY A 544 15.06 9.61 26.97
C GLY A 544 15.44 8.40 26.11
N PHE A 545 14.68 8.10 25.06
CA PHE A 545 15.06 7.10 24.06
C PHE A 545 16.05 7.72 23.06
N ASN A 546 17.06 6.95 22.70
CA ASN A 546 18.03 7.26 21.66
C ASN A 546 17.70 6.47 20.39
N PHE A 547 17.90 7.07 19.22
CA PHE A 547 17.67 6.37 17.96
C PHE A 547 18.93 5.62 17.52
N ARG A 548 18.76 4.36 17.11
CA ARG A 548 19.80 3.57 16.45
C ARG A 548 19.32 3.19 15.06
N GLN A 549 20.08 3.63 14.05
CA GLN A 549 19.84 3.29 12.65
C GLN A 549 19.74 1.75 12.52
N ASP A 550 18.72 1.29 11.81
CA ASP A 550 18.38 -0.13 11.55
C ASP A 550 17.87 -0.97 12.75
N LYS A 551 17.67 -0.37 13.93
CA LYS A 551 17.11 -1.08 15.10
C LYS A 551 15.98 -0.35 15.84
N GLY A 552 15.76 0.93 15.55
CA GLY A 552 14.72 1.74 16.17
C GLY A 552 15.21 2.53 17.40
N TRP A 553 14.28 2.96 18.23
CA TRP A 553 14.53 3.78 19.42
C TRP A 553 14.76 2.90 20.64
N TYR A 554 15.75 3.22 21.47
CA TYR A 554 16.08 2.44 22.67
C TYR A 554 16.35 3.32 23.89
N ARG A 555 16.00 2.81 25.06
CA ARG A 555 16.35 3.40 26.37
C ARG A 555 16.90 2.30 27.27
N GLU A 556 18.06 2.55 27.88
CA GLU A 556 18.70 1.62 28.84
C GLU A 556 17.95 1.57 30.18
#